data_AF-H9VXF0-F1
#
_entry.id   AF-H9VXF0-F1
#
_cell.length_a   1.000
_cell.length_b   1.000
_cell.length_c   1.000
_cell.angle_alpha   90.00
_cell.angle_beta   90.00
_cell.angle_gamma   90.00
#
_symmetry.space_group_name_H-M   'P 1'
#
loop_
_entity.id
_entity.type
_entity.pdbx_description
1 polymer ?
#
loop_
_entity_poly.entity_id
_entity_poly.type
_entity_poly.pdbx_seq_one_letter_code
_entity_poly.pdbx_strand_id
1 'polypeptide(L)'
;DGDLDEAVNHLTEAIECNPTSAIIYATRASVFVKMKKPNAAIRDANAAIKINPDSAKGYKWRGMARAMFGHWEEAAKDLHLAS
;
A
#
# COMPACT_ATOMS: atom_id res chain seq x y z
N ASP A 1 1.10 13.92 12.72
CA ASP A 1 1.09 14.25 11.28
C ASP A 1 2.49 14.41 10.70
N GLY A 2 3.40 15.19 11.31
CA GLY A 2 4.79 15.32 10.83
C GLY A 2 5.56 14.02 10.61
N ASP A 3 5.44 13.05 11.53
CA ASP A 3 6.16 11.77 11.41
C ASP A 3 5.71 10.91 10.20
N LEU A 4 4.46 11.08 9.75
CA LEU A 4 3.94 10.30 8.61
C LEU A 4 4.34 10.91 7.27
N ASP A 5 4.35 12.24 7.16
CA ASP A 5 4.85 12.92 5.96
C ASP A 5 6.36 12.66 5.78
N GLU A 6 7.15 12.70 6.86
CA GLU A 6 8.58 12.37 6.79
C GLU A 6 8.82 10.90 6.40
N ALA A 7 8.01 9.98 6.94
CA ALA A 7 8.05 8.58 6.51
C ALA A 7 7.73 8.41 5.01
N VAL A 8 6.80 9.19 4.46
CA VAL A 8 6.52 9.19 3.01
C VAL A 8 7.72 9.68 2.21
N ASN A 9 8.43 10.71 2.69
CA ASN A 9 9.63 11.24 2.04
C ASN A 9 10.73 10.19 1.98
N HIS A 10 11.10 9.58 3.11
CA HIS A 10 12.12 8.52 3.16
C HIS A 10 11.75 7.31 2.30
N LEU A 11 10.47 6.91 2.30
CA LEU A 11 10.02 5.80 1.45
C LEU A 11 10.03 6.17 -0.03
N THR A 12 9.89 7.45 -0.37
CA THR A 12 10.00 7.95 -1.75
C THR A 12 11.45 7.91 -2.22
N GLU A 13 12.39 8.40 -1.42
CA GLU A 13 13.83 8.27 -1.70
C GLU A 13 14.24 6.79 -1.84
N ALA A 14 13.73 5.92 -0.96
CA ALA A 14 14.01 4.49 -1.03
C ALA A 14 13.45 3.83 -2.31
N ILE A 15 12.31 4.31 -2.82
CA ILE A 15 11.75 3.88 -4.12
C ILE A 15 12.62 4.37 -5.28
N GLU A 16 13.14 5.59 -5.22
CA GLU A 16 14.06 6.10 -6.24
C GLU A 16 15.35 5.28 -6.30
N CYS A 17 15.87 4.86 -5.14
CA CYS A 17 17.03 3.96 -5.07
C CYS A 17 16.72 2.53 -5.51
N ASN A 18 15.53 2.00 -5.22
CA ASN A 18 15.09 0.67 -5.65
C ASN A 18 13.62 0.64 -6.09
N PRO A 19 13.33 0.95 -7.37
CA PRO A 19 11.97 1.02 -7.89
C PRO A 19 11.32 -0.36 -8.10
N THR A 20 12.06 -1.44 -7.85
CA THR A 20 11.58 -2.82 -7.99
C THR A 20 11.33 -3.50 -6.65
N SER A 21 11.34 -2.75 -5.55
CA SER A 21 11.06 -3.30 -4.23
C SER A 21 9.57 -3.25 -3.88
N ALA A 22 8.87 -4.36 -4.04
CA ALA A 22 7.46 -4.49 -3.62
C ALA A 22 7.24 -4.12 -2.14
N ILE A 23 8.23 -4.38 -1.29
CA ILE A 23 8.17 -4.12 0.15
C ILE A 23 8.11 -2.62 0.44
N ILE A 24 8.86 -1.79 -0.29
CA ILE A 24 8.89 -0.35 -0.05
C ILE A 24 7.55 0.27 -0.46
N TYR A 25 7.03 -0.10 -1.63
CA TYR A 25 5.69 0.31 -2.06
C TYR A 25 4.61 -0.13 -1.07
N ALA A 26 4.61 -1.38 -0.61
CA ALA A 26 3.62 -1.85 0.37
C ALA A 26 3.75 -1.11 1.71
N THR A 27 4.96 -0.77 2.14
CA THR A 27 5.19 0.02 3.36
C THR A 27 4.63 1.44 3.20
N ARG A 28 4.88 2.10 2.07
CA ARG A 28 4.33 3.45 1.81
C ARG A 28 2.82 3.45 1.67
N ALA A 29 2.24 2.41 1.08
CA ALA A 29 0.79 2.20 1.08
C ALA A 29 0.22 2.15 2.50
N SER A 30 0.88 1.45 3.43
CA SER A 30 0.46 1.39 4.84
C SER A 30 0.45 2.76 5.52
N VAL A 31 1.44 3.61 5.20
CA VAL A 31 1.53 4.97 5.72
C VAL A 31 0.37 5.80 5.16
N PHE A 32 0.07 5.70 3.86
CA PHE A 32 -1.07 6.40 3.27
C PHE A 32 -2.42 5.96 3.83
N VAL A 33 -2.60 4.68 4.20
CA VAL A 33 -3.80 4.23 4.93
C VAL A 33 -3.89 4.92 6.29
N LYS A 34 -2.81 4.99 7.06
CA LYS A 34 -2.78 5.71 8.36
C LYS A 34 -3.09 7.19 8.21
N MET A 35 -2.63 7.82 7.13
CA MET A 35 -2.90 9.22 6.79
C MET A 35 -4.32 9.46 6.23
N LYS A 36 -5.15 8.42 6.11
CA LYS A 36 -6.47 8.48 5.47
C LYS A 36 -6.43 9.00 4.02
N LYS A 37 -5.37 8.62 3.27
CA LYS A 37 -5.18 8.89 1.84
C LYS A 37 -5.36 7.59 1.01
N PRO A 38 -6.57 7.00 0.95
CA PRO A 38 -6.78 5.68 0.37
C PRO A 38 -6.45 5.58 -1.13
N ASN A 39 -6.63 6.65 -1.91
CA ASN A 39 -6.21 6.67 -3.32
C ASN A 39 -4.70 6.45 -3.49
N ALA A 40 -3.89 7.13 -2.67
CA ALA A 40 -2.43 6.97 -2.71
C ALA A 40 -2.02 5.57 -2.23
N ALA A 41 -2.68 5.04 -1.20
CA ALA A 41 -2.47 3.69 -0.73
C ALA A 41 -2.76 2.62 -1.80
N ILE A 42 -3.88 2.74 -2.53
CA ILE A 42 -4.23 1.81 -3.62
C ILE A 42 -3.19 1.85 -4.73
N ARG A 43 -2.69 3.03 -5.10
CA ARG A 43 -1.67 3.17 -6.15
C ARG A 43 -0.39 2.41 -5.78
N ASP A 44 0.13 2.63 -4.57
CA ASP A 44 1.35 1.95 -4.12
C ASP A 44 1.12 0.46 -3.89
N ALA A 45 -0.03 0.06 -3.35
CA ALA A 45 -0.37 -1.35 -3.18
C ALA A 45 -0.47 -2.09 -4.52
N ASN A 46 -1.03 -1.45 -5.56
CA ASN A 46 -1.03 -1.98 -6.92
C ASN A 46 0.39 -2.12 -7.49
N ALA A 47 1.26 -1.14 -7.26
CA ALA A 47 2.67 -1.24 -7.66
C ALA A 47 3.37 -2.41 -6.97
N ALA A 48 3.15 -2.59 -5.66
CA ALA A 48 3.69 -3.71 -4.90
C ALA A 48 3.23 -5.07 -5.46
N ILE A 49 1.94 -5.22 -5.77
CA ILE A 49 1.37 -6.45 -6.36
C ILE A 49 1.91 -6.68 -7.77
N LYS A 50 2.07 -5.63 -8.59
CA LYS A 50 2.63 -5.76 -9.93
C LYS A 50 4.08 -6.26 -9.91
N ILE A 51 4.86 -5.81 -8.92
CA ILE A 51 6.26 -6.22 -8.74
C ILE A 51 6.35 -7.63 -8.16
N ASN A 52 5.56 -7.92 -7.13
CA ASN A 52 5.50 -9.24 -6.51
C ASN A 52 4.03 -9.64 -6.26
N PRO A 53 3.42 -10.40 -7.17
CA PRO A 53 2.04 -10.89 -7.03
C PRO A 53 1.84 -11.86 -5.87
N ASP A 54 2.89 -12.44 -5.30
CA ASP A 54 2.80 -13.36 -4.16
C ASP A 54 2.91 -12.61 -2.82
N SER A 55 3.12 -11.29 -2.85
CA SER A 55 3.28 -10.48 -1.65
C SER A 55 1.92 -10.18 -0.98
N ALA A 56 1.63 -10.91 0.10
CA ALA A 56 0.46 -10.68 0.95
C ALA A 56 0.30 -9.21 1.42
N LYS A 57 1.41 -8.49 1.64
CA LYS A 57 1.38 -7.09 2.09
C LYS A 57 0.71 -6.15 1.07
N GLY A 58 0.92 -6.39 -0.23
CA GLY A 58 0.31 -5.59 -1.28
C GLY A 58 -1.21 -5.69 -1.25
N TYR A 59 -1.73 -6.93 -1.21
CA TYR A 59 -3.16 -7.17 -1.11
C TYR A 59 -3.75 -6.65 0.19
N LYS A 60 -3.08 -6.86 1.33
CA LYS A 60 -3.52 -6.34 2.63
C LYS A 60 -3.81 -4.84 2.58
N TRP A 61 -2.85 -4.04 2.11
CA TRP A 61 -3.00 -2.58 2.10
C TRP A 61 -3.98 -2.09 1.05
N ARG A 62 -4.09 -2.78 -0.11
CA ARG A 62 -5.14 -2.48 -1.09
C ARG A 62 -6.53 -2.77 -0.54
N GLY A 63 -6.71 -3.90 0.14
CA GLY A 63 -7.98 -4.27 0.76
C GLY A 63 -8.39 -3.29 1.85
N MET A 64 -7.46 -2.90 2.74
CA MET A 64 -7.72 -1.88 3.74
C MET A 64 -8.10 -0.52 3.12
N ALA A 65 -7.40 -0.09 2.06
CA ALA A 65 -7.72 1.17 1.40
C ALA A 65 -9.07 1.14 0.65
N ARG A 66 -9.44 0.00 0.05
CA ARG A 66 -10.76 -0.23 -0.58
C ARG A 66 -11.89 -0.22 0.44
N ALA A 67 -11.68 -0.81 1.61
CA ALA A 67 -12.62 -0.75 2.72
C ALA A 67 -12.92 0.70 3.15
N MET A 68 -11.93 1.60 3.12
CA MET A 68 -12.14 3.02 3.40
C MET A 68 -13.06 3.74 2.40
N PHE A 69 -13.19 3.21 1.18
CA PHE A 69 -14.14 3.69 0.16
C PHE A 69 -15.51 2.99 0.23
N GLY A 70 -15.68 2.01 1.12
CA GLY A 70 -16.89 1.19 1.16
C GLY A 70 -16.94 0.10 0.08
N HIS A 71 -15.83 -0.18 -0.61
CA HIS A 71 -15.72 -1.27 -1.58
C HIS A 71 -15.47 -2.60 -0.85
N TRP A 72 -16.45 -3.02 -0.04
CA TRP A 72 -16.30 -4.11 0.92
C TRP A 72 -16.05 -5.47 0.25
N GLU A 73 -16.63 -5.71 -0.93
CA GLU A 73 -16.46 -6.96 -1.65
C GLU A 73 -15.03 -7.10 -2.17
N GLU A 74 -14.49 -6.08 -2.83
CA GLU A 74 -13.10 -6.09 -3.30
C GLU A 74 -12.11 -6.07 -2.13
N ALA A 75 -12.45 -5.41 -1.02
CA ALA A 75 -11.65 -5.45 0.19
C ALA A 75 -11.57 -6.87 0.78
N ALA A 76 -12.69 -7.58 0.87
CA ALA A 76 -12.73 -8.95 1.37
C ALA A 76 -11.90 -9.90 0.48
N LYS A 77 -12.02 -9.76 -0.85
CA LYS A 77 -11.20 -10.53 -1.81
C LYS A 77 -9.70 -10.29 -1.59
N ASP A 78 -9.29 -9.03 -1.47
CA ASP A 78 -7.89 -8.68 -1.23
C ASP A 78 -7.38 -9.20 0.12
N LEU A 79 -8.18 -9.11 1.19
CA LEU A 79 -7.78 -9.59 2.52
C LEU A 79 -7.68 -11.12 2.57
N HIS A 80 -8.53 -11.83 1.82
CA HIS A 80 -8.41 -13.27 1.66
C HIS A 80 -7.11 -13.67 0.94
N LEU A 81 -6.72 -12.93 -0.11
CA LEU A 81 -5.45 -13.14 -0.81
C LEU A 81 -4.22 -12.73 0.03
N ALA A 82 -4.41 -11.98 1.10
CA ALA A 82 -3.36 -11.55 2.01
C ALA A 82 -3.14 -12.49 3.21
N SER A 83 -3.84 -13.63 3.24
CA SER A 83 -3.79 -14.65 4.30
C SER A 83 -2.62 -15.61 4.14
#